data_AF-A0A1Q9YLJ8-F1
#
_entry.id   AF-A0A1Q9YLJ8-F1
#
_cell.length_a   1.000
_cell.length_b   1.000
_cell.length_c   1.000
_cell.angle_alpha   90.00
_cell.angle_beta   90.00
_cell.angle_gamma   90.00
#
_symmetry.space_group_name_H-M   'P 1'
#
loop_
_entity.id
_entity.type
_entity.pdbx_description
1 polymer ?
#
loop_
_entity_poly.entity_id
_entity_poly.type
_entity_poly.pdbx_seq_one_letter_code
_entity_poly.pdbx_strand_id
1 'polypeptide(L)'
;MSKQLPPLPDGRASRIRLRRRLRRDRLTALLLVMLVAVAGFHTLEQFFVHDTYAFISPESEAVNHEPMIADYAARYGIQDYKPWLVAIVDVESGGQGEDVMQSSESLGLDPNSLTTEQSIDQGCSYFATLLDKAHTLGVDFNAVLQAYNYGAGYLDYVAAHGGMHTQELAESFAKEQSGGKTKTYMNPVAIKANGGWRYDYGNMFYVTLVHNAIDSL
;
A
#
# COMPACT_ATOMS: atom_id res chain seq x y z
N MET A 1 66.03 10.16 -58.87
CA MET A 1 64.85 10.72 -58.18
C MET A 1 64.90 10.27 -56.72
N SER A 2 65.40 11.10 -55.79
CA SER A 2 65.36 10.76 -54.36
C SER A 2 63.97 11.09 -53.81
N LYS A 3 63.25 10.07 -53.33
CA LYS A 3 61.98 10.29 -52.63
C LYS A 3 62.30 10.76 -51.21
N GLN A 4 61.99 12.01 -50.92
CA GLN A 4 62.11 12.60 -49.58
C GLN A 4 61.17 11.85 -48.62
N LEU A 5 61.70 11.36 -47.49
CA LEU A 5 60.85 10.73 -46.48
C LEU A 5 59.88 11.78 -45.89
N PRO A 6 58.62 11.42 -45.63
CA PRO A 6 57.65 12.36 -45.08
C PRO A 6 58.08 12.85 -43.69
N PRO A 7 57.75 14.11 -43.32
CA PRO A 7 58.11 14.67 -42.03
C PRO A 7 57.48 13.87 -40.89
N LEU A 8 58.25 13.67 -39.81
CA LEU A 8 57.77 13.01 -38.61
C LEU A 8 56.55 13.77 -38.04
N PRO A 9 55.49 13.06 -37.63
CA PRO A 9 54.26 13.71 -37.18
C PRO A 9 54.50 14.58 -35.94
N ASP A 10 53.92 15.79 -35.94
CA ASP A 10 54.07 16.76 -34.86
C ASP A 10 53.55 16.21 -33.52
N GLY A 11 54.49 15.85 -32.65
CA GLY A 11 54.21 15.35 -31.31
C GLY A 11 53.44 16.35 -30.44
N ARG A 12 53.46 17.65 -30.76
CA ARG A 12 52.75 18.70 -30.03
C ARG A 12 51.24 18.61 -30.26
N ALA A 13 50.81 18.44 -31.51
CA ALA A 13 49.40 18.19 -31.85
C ALA A 13 48.87 16.90 -31.22
N SER A 14 49.68 15.83 -31.22
CA SER A 14 49.33 14.55 -30.60
C SER A 14 49.21 14.64 -29.07
N ARG A 15 50.09 15.41 -28.40
CA ARG A 15 50.00 15.68 -26.95
C ARG A 15 48.76 16.51 -26.59
N ILE A 16 48.36 17.48 -27.41
CA ILE A 16 47.13 18.26 -27.19
C ILE A 16 45.88 17.40 -27.34
N ARG A 17 45.81 16.55 -28.38
CA ARG A 17 44.72 15.59 -28.56
C ARG A 17 44.62 14.61 -27.40
N LEU A 18 45.75 14.06 -26.93
CA LEU A 18 45.80 13.18 -25.77
C LEU A 18 45.32 13.88 -24.49
N ARG A 19 45.77 15.11 -24.22
CA ARG A 19 45.31 15.90 -23.06
C ARG A 19 43.81 16.21 -23.11
N ARG A 20 43.26 16.51 -24.29
CA ARG A 20 41.82 16.73 -24.47
C ARG A 20 41.02 15.45 -24.25
N ARG A 21 41.50 14.31 -24.77
CA ARG A 21 40.91 12.98 -24.55
C ARG A 21 40.93 12.62 -23.07
N LEU A 22 42.09 12.71 -22.41
CA LEU A 22 42.22 12.45 -20.97
C LEU A 22 41.35 13.37 -20.11
N ARG A 23 41.16 14.64 -20.48
CA ARG A 23 40.23 15.55 -19.80
C ARG A 23 38.77 15.11 -20.00
N ARG A 24 38.38 14.70 -21.21
CA ARG A 24 37.04 14.19 -21.51
C ARG A 24 36.74 12.87 -20.78
N ASP A 25 37.72 11.97 -20.75
CA ASP A 25 37.62 10.67 -20.07
C ASP A 25 37.54 10.86 -18.53
N ARG A 26 38.26 11.85 -17.98
CA ARG A 26 38.12 12.25 -16.56
C ARG A 26 36.76 12.87 -16.25
N LEU A 27 36.26 13.75 -17.11
CA LEU A 27 34.94 14.37 -16.93
C LEU A 27 33.81 13.33 -17.00
N THR A 28 33.89 12.38 -17.94
CA THR A 28 32.91 11.29 -18.04
C THR A 28 32.98 10.34 -16.84
N ALA A 29 34.17 10.00 -16.35
CA ALA A 29 34.32 9.22 -15.11
C ALA A 29 33.73 9.96 -13.89
N LEU A 30 33.97 11.26 -13.75
CA LEU A 30 33.40 12.07 -12.65
C LEU A 30 31.87 12.15 -12.72
N LEU A 31 31.30 12.28 -13.93
CA LEU A 31 29.83 12.28 -14.11
C LEU A 31 29.20 10.93 -13.74
N LEU A 32 29.85 9.81 -14.08
CA LEU A 32 29.40 8.48 -13.68
C LEU A 32 29.45 8.29 -12.15
N VAL A 33 30.53 8.73 -11.51
CA VAL A 33 30.64 8.68 -10.03
C VAL A 33 29.57 9.54 -9.37
N MET A 34 29.29 10.74 -9.90
CA MET A 34 28.20 11.59 -9.41
C MET A 34 26.83 10.92 -9.57
N LEU A 35 26.55 10.30 -10.72
CA LEU A 35 25.29 9.56 -10.93
C LEU A 35 25.13 8.39 -9.95
N VAL A 36 26.19 7.62 -9.71
CA VAL A 36 26.18 6.53 -8.73
C VAL A 36 26.01 7.06 -7.30
N ALA A 37 26.65 8.19 -6.97
CA ALA A 37 26.50 8.81 -5.66
C ALA A 37 25.09 9.36 -5.42
N VAL A 38 24.48 10.00 -6.43
CA VAL A 38 23.09 10.50 -6.36
C VAL A 38 22.10 9.35 -6.25
N ALA A 39 22.27 8.29 -7.06
CA ALA A 39 21.43 7.10 -6.96
C ALA A 39 21.58 6.41 -5.59
N GLY A 40 22.82 6.26 -5.11
CA GLY A 40 23.11 5.68 -3.80
C GLY A 40 22.55 6.50 -2.63
N PHE A 41 22.63 7.83 -2.71
CA PHE A 41 22.03 8.73 -1.73
C PHE A 41 20.50 8.60 -1.72
N HIS A 42 19.86 8.56 -2.89
CA HIS A 42 18.41 8.37 -2.99
C HIS A 42 17.95 7.02 -2.41
N THR A 43 18.70 5.94 -2.67
CA THR A 43 18.41 4.62 -2.09
C THR A 43 18.63 4.60 -0.57
N LEU A 44 19.63 5.32 -0.06
CA LEU A 44 19.89 5.41 1.38
C LEU A 44 18.79 6.23 2.07
N GLU A 45 18.38 7.36 1.51
CA GLU A 45 17.25 8.14 2.04
C GLU A 45 15.97 7.30 2.09
N GLN A 46 15.65 6.56 1.03
CA GLN A 46 14.48 5.68 1.03
C GLN A 46 14.56 4.59 2.11
N PHE A 47 15.73 3.99 2.30
CA PHE A 47 15.97 2.99 3.34
C PHE A 47 15.83 3.58 4.75
N PHE A 48 16.47 4.73 5.01
CA PHE A 48 16.39 5.40 6.31
C PHE A 48 14.98 5.89 6.64
N VAL A 49 14.25 6.42 5.65
CA VAL A 49 12.84 6.83 5.81
C VAL A 49 11.96 5.61 6.10
N HIS A 50 12.20 4.47 5.45
CA HIS A 50 11.44 3.24 5.71
C HIS A 50 11.64 2.72 7.14
N ASP A 51 12.90 2.58 7.58
CA ASP A 51 13.21 2.08 8.93
C ASP A 51 12.74 3.04 10.03
N THR A 52 12.84 4.36 9.80
CA THR A 52 12.35 5.34 10.79
C THR A 52 10.83 5.38 10.86
N TYR A 53 10.09 5.23 9.76
CA TYR A 53 8.62 5.16 9.81
C TYR A 53 8.13 3.88 10.48
N ALA A 54 8.77 2.73 10.22
CA ALA A 54 8.44 1.48 10.89
C ALA A 54 8.69 1.55 12.41
N PHE A 55 9.70 2.30 12.84
CA PHE A 55 10.02 2.51 14.26
C PHE A 55 9.10 3.53 14.96
N ILE A 56 8.46 4.45 14.24
CA ILE A 56 7.65 5.55 14.79
C ILE A 56 6.14 5.28 14.69
N SER A 57 5.71 4.18 14.05
CA SER A 57 4.29 3.81 14.05
C SER A 57 3.83 3.62 15.51
N PRO A 58 2.78 4.32 15.96
CA PRO A 58 2.20 4.09 17.27
C PRO A 58 1.87 2.60 17.44
N GLU A 59 2.09 2.09 18.65
CA GLU A 59 1.57 0.78 19.01
C GLU A 59 0.05 0.79 18.87
N SER A 60 -0.51 -0.25 18.27
CA SER A 60 -1.94 -0.35 18.05
C SER A 60 -2.68 -0.41 19.39
N GLU A 61 -3.75 0.37 19.50
CA GLU A 61 -4.69 0.32 20.62
C GLU A 61 -5.93 -0.54 20.31
N ALA A 62 -5.96 -1.23 19.16
CA ALA A 62 -7.13 -1.97 18.71
C ALA A 62 -7.61 -3.02 19.73
N VAL A 63 -6.67 -3.70 20.39
CA VAL A 63 -6.96 -4.71 21.42
C VAL A 63 -7.72 -4.13 22.62
N ASN A 64 -7.56 -2.83 22.91
CA ASN A 64 -8.26 -2.18 24.01
C ASN A 64 -9.78 -2.12 23.79
N HIS A 65 -10.23 -2.21 22.53
CA HIS A 65 -11.65 -2.20 22.15
C HIS A 65 -12.27 -3.61 22.14
N GLU A 66 -11.47 -4.68 22.33
CA GLU A 66 -11.95 -6.06 22.26
C GLU A 66 -13.19 -6.35 23.13
N PRO A 67 -13.30 -5.89 24.40
CA PRO A 67 -14.48 -6.15 25.21
C PRO A 67 -15.78 -5.61 24.59
N MET A 68 -15.73 -4.37 24.07
CA MET A 68 -16.90 -3.76 23.43
C MET A 68 -17.21 -4.42 22.09
N ILE A 69 -16.18 -4.75 21.31
CA ILE A 69 -16.33 -5.52 20.06
C ILE A 69 -16.99 -6.88 20.35
N ALA A 70 -16.61 -7.57 21.44
CA ALA A 70 -17.20 -8.85 21.79
C ALA A 70 -18.71 -8.72 22.09
N ASP A 71 -19.13 -7.67 22.80
CA ASP A 71 -20.54 -7.42 23.12
C ASP A 71 -21.37 -7.17 21.84
N TYR A 72 -20.88 -6.33 20.93
CA TYR A 72 -21.59 -6.04 19.67
C TYR A 72 -21.52 -7.20 18.67
N ALA A 73 -20.40 -7.91 18.58
CA ALA A 73 -20.29 -9.11 17.76
C ALA A 73 -21.30 -10.18 18.20
N ALA A 74 -21.49 -10.36 19.52
CA ALA A 74 -22.53 -11.25 20.04
C ALA A 74 -23.95 -10.76 19.69
N ARG A 75 -24.21 -9.45 19.79
CA ARG A 75 -25.50 -8.84 19.42
C ARG A 75 -25.90 -9.11 17.97
N TYR A 76 -24.93 -9.13 17.06
CA TYR A 76 -25.14 -9.41 15.63
C TYR A 76 -24.90 -10.87 15.24
N GLY A 77 -24.63 -11.77 16.20
CA GLY A 77 -24.44 -13.20 15.93
C GLY A 77 -23.13 -13.55 15.20
N ILE A 78 -22.12 -12.67 15.25
CA ILE A 78 -20.83 -12.79 14.55
C ILE A 78 -19.65 -12.93 15.53
N GLN A 79 -19.89 -13.47 16.73
CA GLN A 79 -18.87 -13.61 17.79
C GLN A 79 -17.61 -14.38 17.37
N ASP A 80 -17.73 -15.34 16.45
CA ASP A 80 -16.60 -16.12 15.93
C ASP A 80 -15.64 -15.26 15.08
N TYR A 81 -16.10 -14.08 14.64
CA TYR A 81 -15.32 -13.13 13.86
C TYR A 81 -14.65 -12.04 14.71
N LYS A 82 -14.74 -12.11 16.05
CA LYS A 82 -14.16 -11.10 16.95
C LYS A 82 -12.69 -10.76 16.64
N PRO A 83 -11.76 -11.73 16.44
CA PRO A 83 -10.38 -11.39 16.09
C PRO A 83 -10.29 -10.56 14.80
N TRP A 84 -11.13 -10.86 13.80
CA TRP A 84 -11.20 -10.11 12.55
C TRP A 84 -11.72 -8.69 12.72
N LEU A 85 -12.69 -8.49 13.61
CA LEU A 85 -13.20 -7.15 13.94
C LEU A 85 -12.14 -6.30 14.66
N VAL A 86 -11.34 -6.89 15.57
CA VAL A 86 -10.20 -6.22 16.20
C VAL A 86 -9.13 -5.87 15.15
N ALA A 87 -8.81 -6.80 14.25
CA ALA A 87 -7.88 -6.54 13.15
C ALA A 87 -8.39 -5.46 12.17
N ILE A 88 -9.70 -5.36 11.95
CA ILE A 88 -10.30 -4.26 11.19
C ILE A 88 -10.08 -2.92 11.92
N VAL A 89 -10.32 -2.85 13.24
CA VAL A 89 -10.01 -1.63 14.03
C VAL A 89 -8.53 -1.24 13.90
N ASP A 90 -7.63 -2.22 13.94
CA ASP A 90 -6.20 -1.98 13.76
C ASP A 90 -5.90 -1.36 12.39
N VAL A 91 -6.44 -1.93 11.31
CA VAL A 91 -6.22 -1.44 9.95
C VAL A 91 -6.89 -0.08 9.69
N GLU A 92 -8.08 0.17 10.24
CA GLU A 92 -8.86 1.38 10.00
C GLU A 92 -8.32 2.59 10.77
N SER A 93 -7.96 2.41 12.04
CA SER A 93 -7.52 3.53 12.88
C SER A 93 -6.36 3.22 13.83
N GLY A 94 -5.89 1.97 13.88
CA GLY A 94 -4.97 1.52 14.93
C GLY A 94 -5.60 1.57 16.32
N GLY A 95 -6.94 1.56 16.42
CA GLY A 95 -7.68 1.78 17.66
C GLY A 95 -7.70 3.23 18.16
N GLN A 96 -7.21 4.18 17.37
CA GLN A 96 -7.14 5.59 17.71
C GLN A 96 -8.38 6.36 17.24
N GLY A 97 -8.64 7.51 17.86
CA GLY A 97 -9.76 8.39 17.52
C GLY A 97 -11.11 7.87 18.03
N GLU A 98 -12.19 8.56 17.64
CA GLU A 98 -13.54 8.17 18.04
C GLU A 98 -14.14 7.13 17.08
N ASP A 99 -14.06 7.36 15.76
CA ASP A 99 -14.57 6.41 14.76
C ASP A 99 -13.56 5.29 14.49
N VAL A 100 -13.35 4.43 15.48
CA VAL A 100 -12.28 3.40 15.50
C VAL A 100 -12.42 2.32 14.44
N MET A 101 -13.63 2.09 13.91
CA MET A 101 -13.89 1.17 12.80
C MET A 101 -14.05 1.87 11.45
N GLN A 102 -13.84 3.21 11.38
CA GLN A 102 -14.11 4.08 10.23
C GLN A 102 -15.43 3.71 9.54
N SER A 103 -16.50 3.60 10.32
CA SER A 103 -17.77 3.05 9.88
C SER A 103 -18.81 4.13 9.57
N SER A 104 -18.48 5.42 9.75
CA SER A 104 -19.33 6.56 9.40
C SER A 104 -19.81 6.52 7.94
N GLU A 105 -18.91 6.27 6.99
CA GLU A 105 -19.21 6.26 5.56
C GLU A 105 -20.18 5.13 5.16
N SER A 106 -20.23 4.03 5.92
CA SER A 106 -21.20 2.95 5.70
C SER A 106 -22.66 3.40 5.93
N LEU A 107 -22.85 4.48 6.69
CA LEU A 107 -24.13 5.16 6.91
C LEU A 107 -24.35 6.35 5.97
N GLY A 108 -23.40 6.64 5.08
CA GLY A 108 -23.42 7.85 4.25
C GLY A 108 -23.19 9.14 5.04
N LEU A 109 -22.57 9.05 6.22
CA LEU A 109 -22.13 10.20 7.00
C LEU A 109 -20.77 10.71 6.52
N ASP A 110 -20.41 11.93 6.94
CA ASP A 110 -19.05 12.43 6.76
C ASP A 110 -18.06 11.56 7.56
N PRO A 111 -16.80 11.41 7.12
CA PRO A 111 -15.80 10.62 7.83
C PRO A 111 -15.60 11.09 9.28
N ASN A 112 -15.38 10.17 10.22
CA ASN A 112 -15.17 10.45 11.65
C ASN A 112 -16.35 11.16 12.36
N SER A 113 -17.58 10.81 11.99
CA SER A 113 -18.80 11.38 12.59
C SER A 113 -19.33 10.60 13.80
N LEU A 114 -18.90 9.35 13.98
CA LEU A 114 -19.37 8.46 15.02
C LEU A 114 -18.46 8.47 16.25
N THR A 115 -19.07 8.38 17.44
CA THR A 115 -18.35 8.05 18.68
C THR A 115 -17.83 6.61 18.64
N THR A 116 -16.93 6.22 19.54
CA THR A 116 -16.38 4.86 19.61
C THR A 116 -17.44 3.77 19.73
N GLU A 117 -18.42 3.94 20.62
CA GLU A 117 -19.50 2.96 20.77
C GLU A 117 -20.35 2.85 19.49
N GLN A 118 -20.71 3.99 18.89
CA GLN A 118 -21.47 4.00 17.64
C GLN A 118 -20.68 3.41 16.47
N SER A 119 -19.37 3.66 16.42
CA SER A 119 -18.47 3.15 15.41
C SER A 119 -18.38 1.62 15.47
N ILE A 120 -18.23 1.06 16.68
CA ILE A 120 -18.17 -0.39 16.90
C ILE A 120 -19.54 -1.04 16.63
N ASP A 121 -20.64 -0.44 17.10
CA ASP A 121 -22.00 -0.94 16.82
C ASP A 121 -22.25 -1.02 15.30
N GLN A 122 -21.99 0.09 14.60
CA GLN A 122 -22.18 0.19 13.16
C GLN A 122 -21.23 -0.73 12.38
N GLY A 123 -19.94 -0.79 12.75
CA GLY A 123 -18.96 -1.64 12.10
C GLY A 123 -19.31 -3.12 12.21
N CYS A 124 -19.75 -3.57 13.40
CA CYS A 124 -20.22 -4.94 13.60
C CYS A 124 -21.50 -5.23 12.79
N SER A 125 -22.48 -4.31 12.80
CA SER A 125 -23.72 -4.45 12.02
C SER A 125 -23.43 -4.53 10.51
N TYR A 126 -22.52 -3.70 10.02
CA TYR A 126 -22.17 -3.65 8.61
C TYR A 126 -21.41 -4.92 8.19
N PHE A 127 -20.46 -5.38 9.01
CA PHE A 127 -19.75 -6.63 8.76
C PHE A 127 -20.68 -7.84 8.72
N ALA A 128 -21.67 -7.92 9.63
CA ALA A 128 -22.70 -8.95 9.59
C ALA A 128 -23.51 -8.93 8.28
N THR A 129 -23.86 -7.73 7.80
CA THR A 129 -24.56 -7.57 6.51
C THR A 129 -23.72 -8.07 5.33
N LEU A 130 -22.40 -7.85 5.37
CA LEU A 130 -21.48 -8.35 4.34
C LEU A 130 -21.33 -9.87 4.38
N LEU A 131 -21.26 -10.46 5.57
CA LEU A 131 -21.25 -11.92 5.75
C LEU A 131 -22.51 -12.57 5.16
N ASP A 132 -23.69 -12.05 5.47
CA ASP A 132 -24.97 -12.57 4.95
C ASP A 132 -25.05 -12.49 3.42
N LYS A 133 -24.62 -11.35 2.87
CA LYS A 133 -24.56 -11.18 1.41
C LYS A 133 -23.56 -12.14 0.77
N ALA A 134 -22.37 -12.29 1.37
CA ALA A 134 -21.35 -13.19 0.84
C ALA A 134 -21.79 -14.66 0.87
N HIS A 135 -22.44 -15.07 1.96
CA HIS A 135 -23.06 -16.39 2.07
C HIS A 135 -24.11 -16.62 0.98
N THR A 136 -24.97 -15.62 0.73
CA THR A 136 -26.00 -15.69 -0.32
C THR A 136 -25.40 -15.80 -1.72
N LEU A 137 -24.30 -15.10 -1.98
CA LEU A 137 -23.61 -15.11 -3.27
C LEU A 137 -22.65 -16.30 -3.43
N GLY A 138 -22.34 -17.03 -2.36
CA GLY A 138 -21.36 -18.11 -2.36
C GLY A 138 -19.93 -17.62 -2.62
N VAL A 139 -19.58 -16.43 -2.13
CA VAL A 139 -18.21 -15.88 -2.23
C VAL A 139 -17.40 -16.12 -0.96
N ASP A 140 -16.08 -16.12 -1.10
CA ASP A 140 -15.16 -16.43 0.00
C ASP A 140 -15.06 -15.31 1.06
N PHE A 141 -14.50 -15.69 2.22
CA PHE A 141 -14.37 -14.77 3.36
C PHE A 141 -13.44 -13.58 3.09
N ASN A 142 -12.39 -13.75 2.26
CA ASN A 142 -11.54 -12.61 1.91
C ASN A 142 -12.30 -11.56 1.07
N ALA A 143 -13.32 -11.96 0.30
CA ALA A 143 -14.20 -11.00 -0.35
C ALA A 143 -15.00 -10.16 0.67
N VAL A 144 -15.40 -10.75 1.81
CA VAL A 144 -16.06 -10.02 2.93
C VAL A 144 -15.11 -8.97 3.51
N LEU A 145 -13.87 -9.36 3.82
CA LEU A 145 -12.86 -8.44 4.35
C LEU A 145 -12.64 -7.27 3.38
N GLN A 146 -12.41 -7.56 2.09
CA GLN A 146 -12.21 -6.51 1.10
C GLN A 146 -13.47 -5.64 0.90
N ALA A 147 -14.67 -6.21 1.00
CA ALA A 147 -15.93 -5.48 0.88
C ALA A 147 -16.23 -4.58 2.08
N TYR A 148 -15.62 -4.81 3.25
CA TYR A 148 -15.66 -3.84 4.34
C TYR A 148 -15.05 -2.50 3.87
N ASN A 149 -13.92 -2.58 3.18
CA ASN A 149 -13.22 -1.41 2.64
C ASN A 149 -13.80 -0.87 1.31
N TYR A 150 -14.30 -1.75 0.43
CA TYR A 150 -14.80 -1.38 -0.91
C TYR A 150 -16.30 -1.20 -1.01
N GLY A 151 -17.04 -1.52 0.04
CA GLY A 151 -18.48 -1.60 -0.02
C GLY A 151 -18.98 -2.95 -0.52
N ALA A 152 -20.25 -3.23 -0.21
CA ALA A 152 -20.94 -4.46 -0.57
C ALA A 152 -20.98 -4.78 -2.08
N GLY A 153 -20.75 -3.79 -2.95
CA GLY A 153 -20.68 -3.99 -4.41
C GLY A 153 -19.49 -4.86 -4.85
N TYR A 154 -18.43 -4.92 -4.04
CA TYR A 154 -17.30 -5.81 -4.33
C TYR A 154 -17.67 -7.29 -4.24
N LEU A 155 -18.64 -7.66 -3.39
CA LEU A 155 -19.12 -9.04 -3.29
C LEU A 155 -19.82 -9.48 -4.59
N ASP A 156 -20.61 -8.60 -5.21
CA ASP A 156 -21.25 -8.88 -6.50
C ASP A 156 -20.18 -9.03 -7.59
N TYR A 157 -19.16 -8.17 -7.54
CA TYR A 157 -18.04 -8.22 -8.48
C TYR A 157 -17.28 -9.56 -8.36
N VAL A 158 -16.94 -10.02 -7.15
CA VAL A 158 -16.27 -11.31 -6.95
C VAL A 158 -17.16 -12.48 -7.40
N ALA A 159 -18.45 -12.45 -7.09
CA ALA A 159 -19.41 -13.47 -7.52
C ALA A 159 -19.44 -13.63 -9.05
N ALA A 160 -19.38 -12.51 -9.78
CA ALA A 160 -19.32 -12.52 -11.25
C ALA A 160 -17.98 -13.02 -11.82
N HIS A 161 -16.93 -13.14 -10.99
CA HIS A 161 -15.56 -13.47 -11.41
C HIS A 161 -15.02 -14.77 -10.78
N GLY A 162 -15.91 -15.70 -10.44
CA GLY A 162 -15.53 -17.04 -9.96
C GLY A 162 -15.63 -17.23 -8.45
N GLY A 163 -16.15 -16.24 -7.73
CA GLY A 163 -16.56 -16.37 -6.33
C GLY A 163 -15.42 -16.39 -5.31
N MET A 164 -14.18 -16.17 -5.73
CA MET A 164 -13.04 -16.09 -4.83
C MET A 164 -12.31 -14.76 -5.01
N HIS A 165 -12.03 -14.08 -3.90
CA HIS A 165 -11.17 -12.91 -3.89
C HIS A 165 -9.77 -13.28 -4.38
N THR A 166 -9.21 -12.39 -5.20
CA THR A 166 -7.78 -12.35 -5.52
C THR A 166 -7.28 -10.91 -5.48
N GLN A 167 -5.98 -10.74 -5.32
CA GLN A 167 -5.33 -9.44 -5.38
C GLN A 167 -5.63 -8.74 -6.72
N GLU A 168 -5.64 -9.47 -7.83
CA GLU A 168 -5.93 -8.95 -9.16
C GLU A 168 -7.38 -8.47 -9.31
N LEU A 169 -8.34 -9.14 -8.64
CA LEU A 169 -9.73 -8.67 -8.60
C LEU A 169 -9.87 -7.39 -7.79
N ALA A 170 -9.19 -7.28 -6.64
CA ALA A 170 -9.19 -6.06 -5.85
C ALA A 170 -8.58 -4.89 -6.64
N GLU A 171 -7.45 -5.10 -7.31
CA GLU A 171 -6.81 -4.10 -8.17
C GLU A 171 -7.68 -3.69 -9.35
N SER A 172 -8.28 -4.65 -10.06
CA SER A 172 -9.18 -4.39 -11.18
C SER A 172 -10.40 -3.57 -10.75
N PHE A 173 -11.04 -3.96 -9.64
CA PHE A 173 -12.18 -3.22 -9.09
C PHE A 173 -11.79 -1.78 -8.74
N ALA A 174 -10.69 -1.60 -8.01
CA ALA A 174 -10.21 -0.27 -7.63
C ALA A 174 -9.91 0.62 -8.84
N LYS A 175 -9.31 0.03 -9.89
CA LYS A 175 -9.01 0.71 -11.15
C LYS A 175 -10.27 1.18 -11.85
N GLU A 176 -11.29 0.33 -11.92
CA GLU A 176 -12.58 0.69 -12.53
C GLU A 176 -13.24 1.83 -11.77
N GLN A 177 -13.33 1.72 -10.44
CA GLN A 177 -13.96 2.72 -9.59
C GLN A 177 -13.21 4.06 -9.58
N SER A 178 -11.87 4.03 -9.66
CA SER A 178 -11.05 5.26 -9.70
C SER A 178 -10.93 5.88 -11.10
N GLY A 179 -11.43 5.22 -12.15
CA GLY A 179 -11.17 5.61 -13.54
C GLY A 179 -9.69 5.53 -13.92
N GLY A 180 -8.94 4.61 -13.29
CA GLY A 180 -7.51 4.42 -13.48
C GLY A 180 -6.61 5.43 -12.75
N LYS A 181 -7.17 6.33 -11.94
CA LYS A 181 -6.39 7.26 -11.12
C LYS A 181 -5.66 6.51 -10.01
N THR A 182 -4.41 6.90 -9.77
CA THR A 182 -3.54 6.31 -8.75
C THR A 182 -3.07 7.38 -7.77
N LYS A 183 -2.73 6.97 -6.54
CA LYS A 183 -2.06 7.81 -5.56
C LYS A 183 -0.91 7.07 -4.88
N THR A 184 0.06 7.86 -4.42
CA THR A 184 1.17 7.39 -3.62
C THR A 184 0.66 6.72 -2.34
N TYR A 185 1.22 5.56 -2.03
CA TYR A 185 0.89 4.80 -0.84
C TYR A 185 2.14 4.05 -0.35
N MET A 186 2.88 4.69 0.55
CA MET A 186 4.19 4.21 1.03
C MET A 186 4.08 3.19 2.18
N ASN A 187 3.05 2.34 2.13
CA ASN A 187 2.96 1.21 3.04
C ASN A 187 3.93 0.10 2.59
N PRO A 188 4.63 -0.60 3.51
CA PRO A 188 5.57 -1.66 3.17
C PRO A 188 5.01 -2.73 2.22
N VAL A 189 3.73 -3.10 2.36
CA VAL A 189 3.05 -4.07 1.49
C VAL A 189 3.01 -3.55 0.05
N ALA A 190 2.59 -2.30 -0.14
CA ALA A 190 2.51 -1.68 -1.47
C ALA A 190 3.90 -1.42 -2.06
N ILE A 191 4.87 -0.97 -1.26
CA ILE A 191 6.26 -0.78 -1.70
C ILE A 191 6.81 -2.09 -2.27
N LYS A 192 6.65 -3.19 -1.53
CA LYS A 192 7.11 -4.52 -1.95
C LYS A 192 6.38 -5.03 -3.19
N ALA A 193 5.07 -4.76 -3.31
CA ALA A 193 4.25 -5.25 -4.40
C ALA A 193 4.48 -4.48 -5.72
N ASN A 194 4.49 -3.14 -5.67
CA ASN A 194 4.41 -2.32 -6.88
C ASN A 194 5.20 -0.99 -6.83
N GLY A 195 6.03 -0.79 -5.81
CA GLY A 195 6.81 0.45 -5.64
C GLY A 195 6.11 1.56 -4.86
N GLY A 196 4.98 1.28 -4.21
CA GLY A 196 4.38 2.18 -3.22
C GLY A 196 3.25 3.04 -3.78
N TRP A 197 2.30 2.42 -4.49
CA TRP A 197 1.11 3.11 -4.98
C TRP A 197 -0.13 2.22 -4.92
N ARG A 198 -1.30 2.85 -5.03
CA ARG A 198 -2.58 2.15 -5.21
C ARG A 198 -3.53 2.97 -6.08
N TYR A 199 -4.56 2.32 -6.63
CA TYR A 199 -5.67 3.05 -7.25
C TYR A 199 -6.38 3.92 -6.21
N ASP A 200 -6.89 5.07 -6.64
CA ASP A 200 -7.54 6.08 -5.81
C ASP A 200 -9.00 5.70 -5.48
N TYR A 201 -9.19 4.48 -4.97
CA TYR A 201 -10.46 3.95 -4.49
C TYR A 201 -10.18 2.87 -3.45
N GLY A 202 -10.79 3.00 -2.25
CA GLY A 202 -10.55 2.17 -1.05
C GLY A 202 -9.07 1.82 -0.86
N ASN A 203 -8.71 0.56 -0.60
CA ASN A 203 -7.35 0.06 -0.50
C ASN A 203 -7.26 -1.36 -1.10
N MET A 204 -6.54 -1.51 -2.22
CA MET A 204 -6.42 -2.78 -2.93
C MET A 204 -5.53 -3.81 -2.22
N PHE A 205 -4.90 -3.43 -1.11
CA PHE A 205 -4.10 -4.32 -0.27
C PHE A 205 -4.81 -4.67 1.05
N TYR A 206 -6.08 -4.30 1.22
CA TYR A 206 -6.78 -4.36 2.50
C TYR A 206 -6.79 -5.75 3.12
N VAL A 207 -7.08 -6.79 2.34
CA VAL A 207 -7.04 -8.18 2.82
C VAL A 207 -5.66 -8.54 3.39
N THR A 208 -4.58 -8.16 2.72
CA THR A 208 -3.21 -8.42 3.22
C THR A 208 -2.94 -7.67 4.53
N LEU A 209 -3.42 -6.43 4.65
CA LEU A 209 -3.27 -5.63 5.88
C LEU A 209 -4.03 -6.26 7.05
N VAL A 210 -5.27 -6.72 6.84
CA VAL A 210 -6.08 -7.35 7.89
C VAL A 210 -5.46 -8.68 8.33
N HIS A 211 -4.95 -9.51 7.41
CA HIS A 211 -4.24 -10.73 7.78
C HIS A 211 -2.97 -10.44 8.60
N ASN A 212 -2.18 -9.43 8.22
CA ASN A 212 -1.01 -9.02 9.00
C ASN A 212 -1.38 -8.55 10.42
N ALA A 213 -2.51 -7.84 10.56
CA ALA A 213 -3.03 -7.42 11.85
C ALA A 213 -3.45 -8.63 12.71
N ILE A 214 -4.17 -9.61 12.13
CA ILE A 214 -4.50 -10.88 12.79
C ILE A 214 -3.26 -11.60 13.30
N ASP A 215 -2.21 -11.70 12.48
CA ASP A 215 -0.96 -12.38 12.85
C ASP A 215 -0.21 -11.66 14.00
N SER A 216 -0.60 -10.43 14.32
CA SER A 216 0.01 -9.59 15.36
C SER A 216 -0.81 -9.52 16.65
N LEU A 217 -2.01 -10.11 16.70
CA LEU A 217 -2.87 -10.22 17.90
C LEU A 217 -2.43 -11.37 18.81
#